data_AF-A0A7V5J4D3-F1
#
_entry.id   AF-A0A7V5J4D3-F1
#
_cell.length_a   1.000
_cell.length_b   1.000
_cell.length_c   1.000
_cell.angle_alpha   90.00
_cell.angle_beta   90.00
_cell.angle_gamma   90.00
#
_symmetry.space_group_name_H-M   'P 1'
#
loop_
_entity.id
_entity.type
_entity.pdbx_description
1 polymer ?
#
loop_
_entity_poly.entity_id
_entity_poly.type
_entity_poly.pdbx_seq_one_letter_code
_entity_poly.pdbx_strand_id
1 'polypeptide(L)' 'MTHRTEHDTMGAIEVPHDKYWAAQTQRSLENFKIGTETMPSEVVQGFAYLKKACAVVNTQLDRLDSTTQRQNRPLPS' A
#
# COMPACT_ATOMS: atom_id res chain seq x y z
N MET A 1 -10.59 -16.21 8.53
CA MET A 1 -10.16 -15.10 9.41
C MET A 1 -10.51 -13.82 8.68
N THR A 2 -11.29 -12.93 9.28
CA THR A 2 -11.82 -11.73 8.59
C THR A 2 -10.81 -10.58 8.52
N HIS A 3 -9.78 -10.61 9.38
CA HIS A 3 -8.73 -9.61 9.46
C HIS A 3 -7.36 -10.30 9.48
N ARG A 4 -6.32 -9.56 9.07
CA ARG A 4 -4.92 -9.90 9.21
C ARG A 4 -4.25 -8.89 10.16
N THR A 5 -3.36 -9.38 11.00
CA THR A 5 -2.54 -8.51 11.84
C THR A 5 -1.35 -7.97 11.03
N GLU A 6 -1.25 -6.65 10.94
CA GLU A 6 -0.12 -5.93 10.33
C GLU A 6 0.70 -5.25 11.42
N HIS A 7 2.00 -5.04 11.18
CA HIS A 7 2.90 -4.42 12.14
C HIS A 7 3.57 -3.19 11.54
N ASP A 8 3.58 -2.09 12.29
CA ASP A 8 4.42 -0.91 12.04
C ASP A 8 5.27 -0.60 13.28
N THR A 9 6.01 0.51 13.26
CA THR A 9 6.85 0.93 14.39
C THR A 9 6.06 1.30 15.65
N MET A 10 4.74 1.46 15.55
CA MET A 10 3.85 1.76 16.67
C MET A 10 3.17 0.51 17.26
N GLY A 11 3.36 -0.66 16.64
CA GLY A 11 2.86 -1.94 17.12
C GLY A 11 1.99 -2.69 16.10
N ALA A 12 1.20 -3.65 16.61
CA ALA A 12 0.28 -4.45 15.82
C ALA A 12 -1.05 -3.70 15.58
N ILE A 13 -1.67 -3.93 14.42
CA ILE A 13 -3.00 -3.41 14.07
C ILE A 13 -3.74 -4.39 13.15
N GLU A 14 -5.06 -4.50 13.33
CA GLU A 14 -5.90 -5.39 12.53
C GLU A 14 -6.33 -4.71 11.23
N VAL A 15 -6.09 -5.36 10.11
CA VAL A 15 -6.48 -4.89 8.77
C VAL A 15 -7.42 -5.90 8.13
N PRO A 16 -8.57 -5.47 7.57
CA PRO A 16 -9.49 -6.39 6.91
C PRO A 16 -8.81 -7.19 5.80
N HIS A 17 -9.14 -8.46 5.69
CA HIS A 17 -8.49 -9.34 4.72
C HIS A 17 -8.76 -8.85 3.28
N ASP A 18 -9.95 -8.34 2.99
CA ASP A 18 -10.42 -7.87 1.66
C ASP A 18 -9.72 -6.60 1.13
N LYS A 19 -8.76 -6.03 1.87
CA LYS A 19 -8.07 -4.79 1.50
C LYS A 19 -6.60 -5.01 1.18
N TYR A 20 -6.05 -4.19 0.29
CA TYR A 20 -4.64 -4.27 -0.11
C TYR A 20 -3.69 -3.48 0.80
N TRP A 21 -4.20 -2.47 1.53
CA TRP A 21 -3.37 -1.62 2.38
C TRP A 21 -2.89 -2.32 3.66
N ALA A 22 -1.96 -1.72 4.38
CA ALA A 22 -1.33 -2.32 5.57
C ALA A 22 -1.50 -1.42 6.81
N ALA A 23 -0.66 -1.65 7.83
CA ALA A 23 -0.75 -0.99 9.14
C ALA A 23 -0.83 0.53 9.06
N GLN A 24 0.07 1.17 8.30
CA GLN A 24 0.15 2.64 8.29
C GLN A 24 -1.11 3.30 7.72
N THR A 25 -1.69 2.74 6.66
CA THR A 25 -2.95 3.22 6.08
C THR A 25 -4.12 2.98 7.03
N GLN A 26 -4.18 1.81 7.67
CA GLN A 26 -5.21 1.50 8.66
C GLN A 26 -5.17 2.48 9.83
N ARG A 27 -3.98 2.80 10.34
CA ARG A 27 -3.78 3.77 11.41
C ARG A 27 -4.18 5.18 10.97
N SER A 28 -3.91 5.55 9.72
CA SER A 28 -4.38 6.82 9.16
C SER A 28 -5.91 6.89 9.13
N LEU A 29 -6.59 5.82 8.71
CA LEU A 29 -8.05 5.73 8.74
C LEU A 29 -8.63 5.83 10.16
N GLU A 30 -7.93 5.29 11.17
CA GLU A 30 -8.34 5.39 12.57
C GLU A 30 -8.13 6.78 13.16
N ASN A 31 -7.01 7.43 12.82
CA ASN A 31 -6.61 8.72 13.38
C ASN A 31 -7.29 9.92 12.70
N PHE A 32 -7.60 9.83 11.40
CA PHE A 32 -8.08 10.95 10.58
C PHE A 32 -9.51 10.72 10.06
N LYS A 33 -10.45 10.43 10.97
CA LYS A 33 -11.89 10.32 10.65
C LYS A 33 -12.55 11.69 10.55
N ILE A 34 -12.05 12.53 9.64
CA ILE A 34 -12.46 13.94 9.50
C ILE A 34 -12.94 14.16 8.08
N GLY A 35 -14.21 14.56 7.92
CA GLY A 35 -14.83 14.81 6.63
C GLY A 35 -15.15 13.52 5.84
N THR A 36 -15.73 13.70 4.66
CA THR A 36 -16.05 12.63 3.70
C THR A 36 -15.16 12.66 2.46
N GLU A 37 -14.32 13.69 2.34
CA GLU A 37 -13.46 13.90 1.19
C GLU A 37 -12.33 12.86 1.19
N THR A 38 -12.18 12.18 0.06
CA THR A 38 -11.09 11.23 -0.18
C THR A 38 -10.05 11.82 -1.13
N MET A 39 -8.89 11.19 -1.25
CA MET A 39 -7.92 11.61 -2.25
C MET A 39 -8.53 11.56 -3.66
N PRO A 40 -8.41 12.64 -4.46
CA PRO A 40 -8.87 12.63 -5.84
C PRO A 40 -8.24 11.51 -6.65
N SER A 41 -9.00 10.94 -7.58
CA SER A 41 -8.57 9.79 -8.39
C SER A 41 -7.29 10.08 -9.20
N GLU A 42 -7.15 11.32 -9.64
CA GLU A 42 -6.05 11.86 -10.42
C GLU A 42 -4.75 11.84 -9.61
N VAL A 43 -4.83 12.15 -8.31
CA VAL A 43 -3.68 12.09 -7.39
C VAL A 43 -3.24 10.64 -7.22
N VAL A 44 -4.19 9.72 -6.99
CA VAL A 44 -3.89 8.28 -6.85
C VAL A 44 -3.24 7.73 -8.11
N GLN A 45 -3.75 8.08 -9.29
CA GLN A 45 -3.17 7.70 -10.58
C GLN A 45 -1.78 8.29 -10.77
N GLY A 46 -1.57 9.56 -10.42
CA GLY A 46 -0.26 10.21 -10.45
C GLY A 46 0.78 9.45 -9.61
N PHE A 47 0.41 9.04 -8.39
CA PHE A 47 1.28 8.21 -7.54
C PHE A 47 1.53 6.82 -8.15
N ALA A 48 0.54 6.20 -8.79
CA ALA A 48 0.72 4.91 -9.46
C ALA A 48 1.75 5.01 -10.61
N TYR A 49 1.65 6.05 -11.45
CA TYR A 49 2.65 6.31 -12.51
C TYR A 49 4.03 6.58 -11.93
N LEU A 50 4.13 7.40 -10.89
CA LEU A 50 5.39 7.69 -10.20
C LEU A 50 6.06 6.41 -9.70
N LYS A 51 5.33 5.56 -8.98
CA LYS A 51 5.88 4.30 -8.45
C LYS A 51 6.26 3.32 -9.56
N LYS A 52 5.49 3.25 -10.65
CA LYS A 52 5.85 2.46 -11.83
C LYS A 52 7.17 2.94 -12.45
N ALA A 53 7.33 4.25 -12.65
CA ALA A 53 8.55 4.82 -13.19
C ALA A 53 9.76 4.53 -12.28
N CYS A 54 9.61 4.69 -10.97
CA CYS A 54 10.65 4.33 -10.00
C CYS A 54 11.03 2.85 -10.07
N ALA A 55 10.05 1.94 -10.17
CA ALA A 55 10.31 0.51 -10.28
C ALA A 55 11.09 0.15 -11.56
N VAL A 56 10.71 0.74 -12.70
CA VAL A 56 11.42 0.54 -13.98
C VAL A 56 12.87 1.00 -13.88
N VAL A 57 13.11 2.22 -13.41
CA VAL A 57 14.47 2.78 -13.30
C VAL A 57 15.31 2.01 -12.27
N ASN A 58 14.74 1.65 -11.11
CA ASN A 58 15.48 0.92 -10.10
C ASN A 58 15.89 -0.48 -10.57
N THR A 59 15.08 -1.16 -11.37
CA THR A 59 15.50 -2.45 -11.97
C THR A 59 16.54 -2.27 -13.05
N GLN A 60 16.47 -1.21 -13.87
CA GLN A 60 17.53 -0.92 -14.85
C GLN A 60 18.88 -0.61 -14.20
N LEU A 61 18.86 -0.11 -12.97
CA LEU A 61 20.06 0.17 -12.18
C LEU A 61 20.45 -0.98 -11.23
N ASP A 62 19.83 -2.16 -11.37
CA ASP A 62 20.02 -3.33 -10.49
C ASP A 62 19.82 -3.04 -9.00
N ARG A 63 19.04 -2.00 -8.67
CA ARG A 63 18.64 -1.63 -7.29
C ARG A 63 17.37 -2.33 -6.83
N LEU A 64 16.73 -3.07 -7.73
CA LEU A 64 15.51 -3.83 -7.47
C LEU A 64 15.54 -5.13 -8.27
N ASP A 65 15.55 -6.26 -7.56
CA ASP A 65 15.47 -7.58 -8.18
C ASP A 65 14.24 -7.70 -9.09
N SER A 66 14.42 -8.34 -10.24
CA SER A 66 13.37 -8.54 -11.24
C SER A 66 12.16 -9.34 -10.71
N THR A 67 12.38 -10.18 -9.69
CA THR A 67 11.31 -10.90 -8.96
C THR A 67 10.43 -9.96 -8.14
N THR A 68 10.99 -8.88 -7.60
CA THR A 68 10.28 -7.92 -6.71
C THR A 68 9.43 -6.92 -7.50
N GLN A 69 9.65 -6.75 -8.82
CA GLN A 69 8.79 -5.93 -9.68
C GLN A 69 7.32 -6.34 -9.62
N ARG A 70 7.06 -7.64 -9.39
CA ARG A 70 5.73 -8.16 -9.09
C ARG A 70 5.66 -8.37 -7.59
N GLN A 71 5.49 -7.31 -6.80
CA GLN A 71 4.89 -7.50 -5.48
C GLN A 71 3.43 -7.96 -5.67
N ASN A 72 3.28 -9.21 -6.10
CA ASN A 72 2.08 -10.01 -6.00
C ASN A 72 1.88 -10.30 -4.52
N ARG A 73 1.49 -9.27 -3.75
CA ARG A 73 0.70 -9.55 -2.56
C ARG A 73 -0.50 -10.34 -3.07
N PRO A 74 -0.69 -11.62 -2.65
CA PRO A 74 -1.80 -12.41 -3.13
C PRO A 74 -3.09 -11.60 -2.97
N LEU A 75 -3.91 -11.57 -4.03
CA LEU A 75 -5.20 -10.89 -4.00
C LEU A 75 -5.96 -11.42 -2.78
N PRO A 76 -6.55 -10.54 -1.96
CA PRO A 76 -7.36 -11.02 -0.87
C PRO A 76 -8.54 -11.79 -1.44
N SER A 77 -8.61 -13.08 -1.07
CA SER A 77 -9.68 -14.01 -1.39
C SER A 77 -11.00 -13.61 -0.76
#